data_AF-A0A1F8U1J3-F1
#
_entry.id   AF-A0A1F8U1J3-F1
#
_cell.length_a   1.000
_cell.length_b   1.000
_cell.length_c   1.000
_cell.angle_alpha   90.00
_cell.angle_beta   90.00
_cell.angle_gamma   90.00
#
_symmetry.space_group_name_H-M   'P 1'
#
loop_
_entity.id
_entity.type
_entity.pdbx_description
1 polymer ?
#
loop_
_entity_poly.entity_id
_entity_poly.type
_entity_poly.pdbx_seq_one_letter_code
_entity_poly.pdbx_strand_id
1 'polypeptide(L)'
;MFPITHIWFAEKVMGFRDNSLILGAIFPDIVISGCLDYKQTHYCGFGLYNDLVESNQTFAKAMITHTVDPKGLDYYGDENYKSGNKGYCFQKGQLIVDQVIDACNIPEGFGLWKAHNFIEMGIELNIIDNQQILLSDLHRAFQDYAAIEQAAWLIEDYYTLRRNEIVESYKKFSQYIELDKSDCHTMAAKYNLQMQSKHSISIDVEKTAEIIDRCRSLIKSDFQEFIQYCSINVKNMLDKSH
;
A
#
# COMPACT_ATOMS: atom_id res chain seq x y z
N MET A 1 3.24 -0.06 -2.20
CA MET A 1 3.35 0.94 -1.10
C MET A 1 2.71 0.37 0.17
N PHE A 2 2.76 1.09 1.31
CA PHE A 2 2.16 0.64 2.58
C PHE A 2 0.80 1.32 2.85
N PRO A 3 -0.06 0.74 3.72
CA PRO A 3 -1.46 1.13 3.84
C PRO A 3 -1.73 2.61 4.15
N ILE A 4 -0.96 3.25 5.04
CA ILE A 4 -1.20 4.67 5.39
C ILE A 4 -0.86 5.57 4.21
N THR A 5 0.18 5.23 3.45
CA THR A 5 0.55 5.90 2.20
C THR A 5 -0.58 5.85 1.19
N HIS A 6 -1.24 4.70 1.03
CA HIS A 6 -2.40 4.58 0.12
C HIS A 6 -3.58 5.43 0.56
N ILE A 7 -3.93 5.43 1.84
CA ILE A 7 -5.02 6.26 2.37
C ILE A 7 -4.73 7.75 2.16
N TRP A 8 -3.52 8.17 2.52
CA TRP A 8 -3.08 9.56 2.36
C TRP A 8 -3.07 9.99 0.89
N PHE A 9 -2.62 9.11 -0.01
CA PHE A 9 -2.61 9.38 -1.43
C PHE A 9 -4.03 9.47 -2.02
N ALA A 10 -4.92 8.55 -1.64
CA ALA A 10 -6.32 8.58 -2.04
C ALA A 10 -7.00 9.89 -1.62
N GLU A 11 -6.78 10.35 -0.39
CA GLU A 11 -7.24 11.65 0.09
C GLU A 11 -6.71 12.80 -0.78
N LYS A 12 -5.43 12.78 -1.17
CA LYS A 12 -4.88 13.82 -2.05
C LYS A 12 -5.50 13.84 -3.44
N VAL A 13 -5.84 12.67 -3.99
CA VAL A 13 -6.50 12.57 -5.29
C VAL A 13 -7.96 13.02 -5.21
N MET A 14 -8.68 12.57 -4.20
CA MET A 14 -10.14 12.72 -4.09
C MET A 14 -10.56 13.99 -3.33
N GLY A 15 -9.69 14.57 -2.51
CA GLY A 15 -9.92 15.82 -1.78
C GLY A 15 -10.75 15.70 -0.50
N PHE A 16 -11.09 14.49 -0.07
CA PHE A 16 -11.79 14.20 1.17
C PHE A 16 -11.34 12.85 1.74
N ARG A 17 -11.81 12.51 2.94
CA ARG A 17 -11.50 11.24 3.62
C ARG A 17 -12.70 10.79 4.46
N ASP A 18 -13.24 9.63 4.12
CA ASP A 18 -14.25 8.91 4.88
C ASP A 18 -13.88 7.43 5.02
N ASN A 19 -14.69 6.64 5.74
CA ASN A 19 -14.41 5.23 5.96
C ASN A 19 -14.40 4.44 4.65
N SER A 20 -15.25 4.79 3.68
CA SER A 20 -15.33 4.10 2.41
C SER A 20 -14.07 4.30 1.57
N LEU A 21 -13.51 5.51 1.58
CA LEU A 21 -12.24 5.84 0.93
C LEU A 21 -11.10 5.06 1.58
N ILE A 22 -11.05 5.05 2.91
CA ILE A 22 -10.01 4.34 3.65
C ILE A 22 -10.05 2.84 3.32
N LEU A 23 -11.22 2.21 3.43
CA LEU A 23 -11.41 0.78 3.17
C LEU A 23 -11.08 0.41 1.72
N GLY A 24 -11.44 1.27 0.76
CA GLY A 24 -11.13 1.08 -0.66
C GLY A 24 -9.64 1.24 -0.96
N ALA A 25 -8.99 2.28 -0.42
CA ALA A 25 -7.58 2.57 -0.66
C ALA A 25 -6.64 1.45 -0.19
N ILE A 26 -7.02 0.68 0.83
CA ILE A 26 -6.21 -0.42 1.37
C ILE A 26 -6.73 -1.81 0.96
N PHE A 27 -7.84 -1.89 0.25
CA PHE A 27 -8.47 -3.15 -0.12
C PHE A 27 -7.50 -4.15 -0.78
N PRO A 28 -6.68 -3.75 -1.77
CA PRO A 28 -5.81 -4.71 -2.45
C PRO A 28 -4.80 -5.40 -1.52
N ASP A 29 -4.28 -4.67 -0.54
CA ASP A 29 -3.35 -5.18 0.48
C ASP A 29 -4.00 -6.10 1.51
N ILE A 30 -5.28 -5.87 1.82
CA ILE A 30 -5.99 -6.67 2.83
C ILE A 30 -6.20 -8.09 2.33
N VAL A 31 -6.70 -8.22 1.11
CA VAL A 31 -7.28 -9.48 0.64
C VAL A 31 -6.26 -10.40 -0.05
N ILE A 32 -5.09 -9.85 -0.44
CA ILE A 32 -3.98 -10.63 -1.00
C ILE A 32 -3.44 -11.71 -0.04
N SER A 33 -3.58 -11.47 1.26
CA SER A 33 -3.17 -12.42 2.32
C SER A 33 -4.24 -13.48 2.63
N GLY A 34 -5.40 -13.39 1.99
CA GLY A 34 -6.58 -14.18 2.29
C GLY A 34 -7.07 -15.00 1.08
N CYS A 35 -8.00 -14.44 0.33
CA CYS A 35 -8.81 -15.15 -0.65
C CYS A 35 -8.54 -14.79 -2.12
N LEU A 36 -7.78 -13.71 -2.38
CA LEU A 36 -7.43 -13.26 -3.72
C LEU A 36 -5.92 -13.17 -3.88
N ASP A 37 -5.41 -13.28 -5.11
CA ASP A 37 -4.00 -13.11 -5.41
C ASP A 37 -3.64 -11.67 -5.83
N TYR A 38 -2.34 -11.39 -5.95
CA TYR A 38 -1.81 -10.07 -6.35
C TYR A 38 -2.38 -9.58 -7.69
N LYS A 39 -2.56 -10.49 -8.65
CA LYS A 39 -3.03 -10.13 -10.00
C LYS A 39 -4.50 -9.75 -9.94
N GLN A 40 -5.31 -10.46 -9.15
CA GLN A 40 -6.72 -10.16 -8.97
C GLN A 40 -6.94 -8.83 -8.25
N THR A 41 -6.02 -8.39 -7.39
CA THR A 41 -6.22 -7.19 -6.56
C THR A 41 -5.53 -5.95 -7.12
N HIS A 42 -4.30 -6.07 -7.62
CA HIS A 42 -3.50 -4.94 -8.11
C HIS A 42 -3.58 -4.77 -9.64
N TYR A 43 -3.98 -5.81 -10.37
CA TYR A 43 -4.21 -5.78 -11.83
C TYR A 43 -5.67 -6.12 -12.16
N CYS A 44 -6.61 -5.63 -11.36
CA CYS A 44 -8.05 -5.92 -11.54
C CYS A 44 -8.66 -5.26 -12.78
N GLY A 45 -7.95 -4.31 -13.41
CA GLY A 45 -8.48 -3.49 -14.49
C GLY A 45 -9.69 -2.66 -14.05
N PHE A 46 -10.41 -2.10 -15.03
CA PHE A 46 -11.64 -1.33 -14.76
C PHE A 46 -12.90 -2.19 -14.60
N GLY A 47 -12.83 -3.51 -14.75
CA GLY A 47 -13.99 -4.40 -14.62
C GLY A 47 -14.61 -4.31 -13.22
N LEU A 48 -13.80 -4.56 -12.19
CA LEU A 48 -14.23 -4.43 -10.80
C LEU A 48 -14.68 -3.00 -10.46
N TYR A 49 -13.99 -1.98 -10.98
CA TYR A 49 -14.40 -0.59 -10.78
C TYR A 49 -15.82 -0.33 -11.30
N ASN A 50 -16.12 -0.76 -12.52
CA ASN A 50 -17.42 -0.54 -13.15
C ASN A 50 -18.57 -1.21 -12.38
N ASP A 51 -18.31 -2.39 -11.80
CA ASP A 51 -19.32 -3.11 -11.02
C ASP A 51 -19.52 -2.48 -9.63
N LEU A 52 -18.48 -1.87 -9.06
CA LEU A 52 -18.55 -1.24 -7.74
C LEU A 52 -19.07 0.20 -7.78
N VAL A 53 -18.83 0.96 -8.85
CA VAL A 53 -18.97 2.43 -8.84
C VAL A 53 -20.40 2.91 -8.61
N GLU A 54 -21.40 2.18 -9.11
CA GLU A 54 -22.83 2.52 -8.93
C GLU A 54 -23.30 2.30 -7.49
N SER A 55 -22.75 1.30 -6.80
CA SER A 55 -23.17 0.94 -5.44
C SER A 55 -22.33 1.63 -4.36
N ASN A 56 -21.04 1.85 -4.64
CA ASN A 56 -20.11 2.51 -3.74
C ASN A 56 -18.98 3.21 -4.52
N GLN A 57 -19.31 4.38 -5.08
CA GLN A 57 -18.38 5.18 -5.88
C GLN A 57 -17.10 5.55 -5.13
N THR A 58 -17.20 5.90 -3.84
CA THR A 58 -16.04 6.31 -3.05
C THR A 58 -15.06 5.17 -2.88
N PHE A 59 -15.54 3.98 -2.48
CA PHE A 59 -14.70 2.78 -2.36
C PHE A 59 -14.05 2.43 -3.70
N ALA A 60 -14.85 2.38 -4.78
CA ALA A 60 -14.38 2.01 -6.11
C ALA A 60 -13.26 2.94 -6.59
N LYS A 61 -13.44 4.26 -6.47
CA LYS A 61 -12.42 5.24 -6.85
C LYS A 61 -11.17 5.13 -5.98
N ALA A 62 -11.33 4.99 -4.67
CA ALA A 62 -10.20 4.88 -3.75
C ALA A 62 -9.36 3.62 -4.03
N MET A 63 -9.99 2.49 -4.33
CA MET A 63 -9.31 1.27 -4.76
C MET A 63 -8.44 1.50 -6.00
N ILE A 64 -8.94 2.21 -7.00
CA ILE A 64 -8.19 2.51 -8.22
C ILE A 64 -6.98 3.43 -7.97
N THR A 65 -6.99 4.22 -6.88
CA THR A 65 -5.79 4.99 -6.51
C THR A 65 -4.63 4.11 -6.04
N HIS A 66 -4.88 2.84 -5.70
CA HIS A 66 -3.89 1.88 -5.22
C HIS A 66 -3.19 1.14 -6.35
N THR A 67 -3.96 0.64 -7.33
CA THR A 67 -3.60 -0.44 -8.25
C THR A 67 -2.37 -0.21 -9.14
N VAL A 68 -1.88 -1.29 -9.75
CA VAL A 68 -0.92 -1.26 -10.86
C VAL A 68 -1.64 -1.16 -12.21
N ASP A 69 -2.72 -1.92 -12.39
CA ASP A 69 -3.64 -1.79 -13.53
C ASP A 69 -5.09 -1.79 -13.03
N PRO A 70 -5.78 -0.63 -13.03
CA PRO A 70 -5.39 0.64 -13.64
C PRO A 70 -4.23 1.34 -12.92
N LYS A 71 -3.66 2.37 -13.58
CA LYS A 71 -2.40 3.03 -13.16
C LYS A 71 -2.57 3.90 -11.91
N GLY A 72 -2.71 3.28 -10.76
CA GLY A 72 -2.74 3.88 -9.42
C GLY A 72 -1.33 4.14 -8.87
N LEU A 73 -1.22 4.32 -7.56
CA LEU A 73 0.03 4.65 -6.88
C LEU A 73 1.09 3.57 -7.08
N ASP A 74 0.74 2.29 -6.98
CA ASP A 74 1.71 1.20 -7.12
C ASP A 74 2.24 1.08 -8.55
N TYR A 75 1.44 1.42 -9.58
CA TYR A 75 1.99 1.54 -10.93
C TYR A 75 3.17 2.52 -10.97
N TYR A 76 3.03 3.68 -10.32
CA TYR A 76 4.09 4.69 -10.32
C TYR A 76 5.20 4.39 -9.31
N GLY A 77 4.89 3.71 -8.21
CA GLY A 77 5.85 3.21 -7.22
C GLY A 77 6.75 2.12 -7.79
N ASP A 78 6.17 1.17 -8.54
CA ASP A 78 6.82 -0.09 -8.89
C ASP A 78 7.19 -0.20 -10.37
N GLU A 79 6.27 0.15 -11.26
CA GLU A 79 6.39 -0.16 -12.69
C GLU A 79 7.00 0.98 -13.50
N ASN A 80 6.50 2.21 -13.34
CA ASN A 80 6.92 3.30 -14.21
C ASN A 80 6.79 4.69 -13.57
N TYR A 81 7.92 5.41 -13.49
CA TYR A 81 7.93 6.80 -13.09
C TYR A 81 8.83 7.64 -14.00
N LYS A 82 8.22 8.65 -14.65
CA LYS A 82 8.86 9.55 -15.63
C LYS A 82 9.58 8.76 -16.74
N SER A 83 10.78 9.19 -17.14
CA SER A 83 11.61 8.55 -18.16
C SER A 83 12.43 7.37 -17.62
N GLY A 84 12.17 6.90 -16.40
CA GLY A 84 12.85 5.76 -15.82
C GLY A 84 12.33 4.42 -16.37
N ASN A 85 13.16 3.39 -16.28
CA ASN A 85 12.80 2.03 -16.71
C ASN A 85 12.01 1.23 -15.65
N LYS A 86 11.73 1.82 -14.49
CA LYS A 86 10.99 1.25 -13.34
C LYS A 86 10.24 2.35 -12.59
N GLY A 87 9.42 2.00 -11.60
CA GLY A 87 8.77 2.93 -10.70
C GLY A 87 9.72 3.63 -9.73
N TYR A 88 9.21 4.64 -9.03
CA TYR A 88 9.97 5.51 -8.12
C TYR A 88 10.69 4.73 -7.01
N CYS A 89 10.02 3.78 -6.37
CA CYS A 89 10.56 3.01 -5.25
C CYS A 89 11.72 2.11 -5.70
N PHE A 90 11.64 1.53 -6.89
CA PHE A 90 12.75 0.78 -7.49
C PHE A 90 13.93 1.68 -7.86
N GLN A 91 13.67 2.83 -8.47
CA GLN A 91 14.72 3.78 -8.83
C GLN A 91 15.52 4.23 -7.59
N LYS A 92 14.82 4.53 -6.49
CA LYS A 92 15.45 4.88 -5.21
C LYS A 92 16.11 3.69 -4.52
N GLY A 93 15.47 2.52 -4.56
CA GLY A 93 15.96 1.28 -3.97
C GLY A 93 17.32 0.85 -4.51
N GLN A 94 17.62 1.19 -5.77
CA GLN A 94 18.93 0.91 -6.38
C GLN A 94 20.12 1.45 -5.56
N LEU A 95 19.93 2.52 -4.78
CA LEU A 95 20.96 3.18 -3.97
C LEU A 95 21.29 2.44 -2.65
N ILE A 96 20.51 1.42 -2.29
CA ILE A 96 20.61 0.72 -1.00
C ILE A 96 20.61 -0.81 -1.15
N VAL A 97 20.64 -1.35 -2.37
CA VAL A 97 20.54 -2.80 -2.66
C VAL A 97 21.55 -3.61 -1.84
N ASP A 98 22.83 -3.22 -1.86
CA ASP A 98 23.88 -3.97 -1.18
C ASP A 98 23.70 -3.98 0.34
N GLN A 99 23.24 -2.85 0.91
CA GLN A 99 22.95 -2.75 2.35
C GLN A 99 21.76 -3.62 2.73
N VAL A 100 20.72 -3.67 1.89
CA VAL A 100 19.53 -4.50 2.12
C VAL A 100 19.87 -5.99 2.00
N ILE A 101 20.71 -6.37 1.03
CA ILE A 101 21.21 -7.75 0.89
C ILE A 101 21.94 -8.18 2.16
N ASP A 102 22.89 -7.35 2.64
CA ASP A 102 23.67 -7.62 3.85
C ASP A 102 22.76 -7.70 5.10
N ALA A 103 21.93 -6.70 5.33
CA ALA A 103 21.08 -6.62 6.51
C ALA A 103 20.00 -7.72 6.55
N CYS A 104 19.44 -8.10 5.39
CA CYS A 104 18.39 -9.09 5.32
C CYS A 104 18.89 -10.53 5.13
N ASN A 105 20.19 -10.73 4.88
CA ASN A 105 20.77 -12.04 4.54
C ASN A 105 19.99 -12.74 3.40
N ILE A 106 19.77 -12.02 2.30
CA ILE A 106 19.01 -12.50 1.14
C ILE A 106 19.92 -12.72 -0.08
N PRO A 107 19.54 -13.58 -1.04
CA PRO A 107 20.27 -13.70 -2.30
C PRO A 107 20.23 -12.41 -3.12
N GLU A 108 21.31 -12.12 -3.86
CA GLU A 108 21.46 -10.91 -4.67
C GLU A 108 20.28 -10.65 -5.63
N GLY A 109 19.74 -11.71 -6.24
CA GLY A 109 18.60 -11.62 -7.15
C GLY A 109 17.33 -11.04 -6.54
N PHE A 110 17.21 -11.04 -5.21
CA PHE A 110 16.09 -10.42 -4.49
C PHE A 110 16.42 -9.02 -3.96
N GLY A 111 17.67 -8.58 -4.05
CA GLY A 111 18.14 -7.34 -3.42
C GLY A 111 17.34 -6.12 -3.83
N LEU A 112 17.14 -5.89 -5.13
CA LEU A 112 16.38 -4.74 -5.63
C LEU A 112 14.89 -4.82 -5.26
N TRP A 113 14.30 -6.03 -5.31
CA TRP A 113 12.91 -6.23 -4.91
C TRP A 113 12.72 -5.99 -3.41
N LYS A 114 13.68 -6.35 -2.55
CA LYS A 114 13.56 -6.00 -1.13
C LYS A 114 13.91 -4.54 -0.87
N ALA A 115 14.83 -3.96 -1.63
CA ALA A 115 15.23 -2.56 -1.47
C ALA A 115 14.09 -1.57 -1.75
N HIS A 116 13.20 -1.83 -2.71
CA HIS A 116 12.06 -0.92 -2.92
C HIS A 116 11.14 -0.90 -1.69
N ASN A 117 10.87 -2.03 -1.02
CA ASN A 117 10.08 -2.07 0.22
C ASN A 117 10.64 -1.12 1.30
N PHE A 118 11.97 -0.98 1.41
CA PHE A 118 12.58 -0.07 2.38
C PHE A 118 12.34 1.40 2.04
N ILE A 119 12.28 1.73 0.73
CA ILE A 119 11.86 3.06 0.29
C ILE A 119 10.43 3.33 0.70
N GLU A 120 9.53 2.36 0.50
CA GLU A 120 8.13 2.48 0.89
C GLU A 120 7.95 2.62 2.41
N MET A 121 8.70 1.85 3.20
CA MET A 121 8.76 1.99 4.66
C MET A 121 9.19 3.41 5.08
N GLY A 122 10.21 3.97 4.41
CA GLY A 122 10.64 5.34 4.64
C GLY A 122 9.56 6.37 4.29
N ILE A 123 8.80 6.14 3.21
CA ILE A 123 7.64 6.97 2.82
C ILE A 123 6.55 6.91 3.89
N GLU A 124 6.16 5.70 4.30
CA GLU A 124 5.12 5.43 5.28
C GLU A 124 5.40 6.16 6.60
N LEU A 125 6.61 6.01 7.15
CA LEU A 125 7.00 6.68 8.39
C LEU A 125 7.00 8.21 8.27
N ASN A 126 7.46 8.74 7.13
CA ASN A 126 7.42 10.18 6.89
C ASN A 126 5.98 10.71 6.82
N ILE A 127 5.04 9.95 6.27
CA ILE A 127 3.62 10.33 6.25
C ILE A 127 3.04 10.26 7.66
N ILE A 128 3.25 9.15 8.37
CA ILE A 128 2.74 8.95 9.74
C ILE A 128 3.20 10.08 10.67
N ASP A 129 4.47 10.48 10.61
CA ASP A 129 5.00 11.55 11.47
C ASP A 129 4.32 12.90 11.23
N ASN A 130 3.84 13.15 10.01
CA ASN A 130 3.14 14.39 9.66
C ASN A 130 1.61 14.29 9.76
N GLN A 131 1.04 13.09 9.79
CA GLN A 131 -0.39 12.83 9.63
C GLN A 131 -0.87 11.69 10.56
N GLN A 132 -0.52 11.76 11.84
CA GLN A 132 -0.87 10.71 12.83
C GLN A 132 -2.38 10.40 12.91
N ILE A 133 -3.23 11.37 12.56
CA ILE A 133 -4.70 11.20 12.48
C ILE A 133 -5.13 10.07 11.53
N LEU A 134 -4.29 9.72 10.52
CA LEU A 134 -4.57 8.62 9.59
C LEU A 134 -4.63 7.26 10.30
N LEU A 135 -3.86 7.06 11.36
CA LEU A 135 -3.89 5.82 12.15
C LEU A 135 -5.22 5.68 12.89
N SER A 136 -5.72 6.75 13.52
CA SER A 136 -7.02 6.72 14.19
C SER A 136 -8.19 6.62 13.22
N ASP A 137 -8.07 7.25 12.04
CA ASP A 137 -9.05 7.10 10.97
C ASP A 137 -9.10 5.67 10.42
N LEU A 138 -7.94 5.04 10.24
CA LEU A 138 -7.86 3.63 9.84
C LEU A 138 -8.52 2.72 10.89
N HIS A 139 -8.27 2.98 12.18
CA HIS A 139 -8.94 2.25 13.25
C HIS A 139 -10.46 2.40 13.20
N ARG A 140 -10.95 3.62 13.02
CA ARG A 140 -12.38 3.92 12.90
C ARG A 140 -13.00 3.24 11.68
N ALA A 141 -12.29 3.19 10.55
CA ALA A 141 -12.75 2.49 9.35
C ALA A 141 -12.90 0.98 9.60
N PHE A 142 -11.99 0.35 10.36
CA PHE A 142 -12.13 -1.06 10.74
C PHE A 142 -13.27 -1.35 11.71
N GLN A 143 -13.79 -0.34 12.39
CA GLN A 143 -14.96 -0.46 13.26
C GLN A 143 -16.28 -0.21 12.53
N ASP A 144 -16.23 0.22 11.27
CA ASP A 144 -17.41 0.43 10.44
C ASP A 144 -17.82 -0.87 9.75
N TYR A 145 -18.39 -1.77 10.54
CA TYR A 145 -18.83 -3.09 10.07
C TYR A 145 -19.84 -3.00 8.91
N ALA A 146 -20.69 -1.96 8.89
CA ALA A 146 -21.67 -1.77 7.83
C ALA A 146 -20.98 -1.44 6.48
N ALA A 147 -20.00 -0.53 6.50
CA ALA A 147 -19.22 -0.23 5.30
C ALA A 147 -18.39 -1.44 4.82
N ILE A 148 -17.80 -2.20 5.76
CA ILE A 148 -17.06 -3.43 5.45
C ILE A 148 -17.98 -4.48 4.82
N GLU A 149 -19.15 -4.74 5.41
CA GLU A 149 -20.11 -5.72 4.88
C GLU A 149 -20.63 -5.33 3.49
N GLN A 150 -20.90 -4.03 3.27
CA GLN A 150 -21.32 -3.53 1.97
C GLN A 150 -20.25 -3.74 0.90
N ALA A 151 -19.00 -3.38 1.18
CA ALA A 151 -17.89 -3.57 0.25
C ALA A 151 -17.62 -5.06 0.01
N ALA A 152 -17.62 -5.87 1.09
CA ALA A 152 -17.39 -7.31 1.02
C ALA A 152 -18.42 -8.00 0.13
N TRP A 153 -19.71 -7.69 0.28
CA TRP A 153 -20.75 -8.33 -0.51
C TRP A 153 -20.56 -8.13 -2.02
N LEU A 154 -20.24 -6.90 -2.44
CA LEU A 154 -20.03 -6.59 -3.86
C LEU A 154 -18.80 -7.32 -4.43
N ILE A 155 -17.72 -7.38 -3.65
CA ILE A 155 -16.46 -8.00 -4.08
C ILE A 155 -16.57 -9.52 -4.10
N GLU A 156 -17.26 -10.10 -3.11
CA GLU A 156 -17.53 -11.54 -3.04
C GLU A 156 -18.40 -11.99 -4.21
N ASP A 157 -19.40 -11.19 -4.58
CA ASP A 157 -20.24 -11.46 -5.75
C ASP A 157 -19.41 -11.42 -7.05
N TYR A 158 -18.63 -10.35 -7.26
CA TYR A 158 -17.77 -10.19 -8.44
C TYR A 158 -16.80 -11.37 -8.65
N TYR A 159 -16.12 -11.79 -7.57
CA TYR A 159 -15.13 -12.87 -7.63
C TYR A 159 -15.71 -14.27 -7.38
N THR A 160 -17.03 -14.38 -7.16
CA THR A 160 -17.69 -15.65 -6.80
C THR A 160 -17.05 -16.31 -5.57
N LEU A 161 -16.70 -15.50 -4.57
CA LEU A 161 -16.09 -15.96 -3.32
C LEU A 161 -17.15 -16.53 -2.36
N ARG A 162 -16.70 -17.25 -1.33
CA ARG A 162 -17.61 -17.64 -0.25
C ARG A 162 -17.97 -16.42 0.58
N ARG A 163 -19.22 -16.39 1.04
CA ARG A 163 -19.73 -15.31 1.88
C ARG A 163 -18.85 -15.11 3.12
N ASN A 164 -18.55 -13.86 3.44
CA ASN A 164 -17.72 -13.38 4.54
C ASN A 164 -16.20 -13.60 4.41
N GLU A 165 -15.68 -14.12 3.29
CA GLU A 165 -14.22 -14.24 3.11
C GLU A 165 -13.50 -12.88 3.12
N ILE A 166 -14.13 -11.86 2.54
CA ILE A 166 -13.57 -10.51 2.52
C ILE A 166 -13.66 -9.89 3.92
N VAL A 167 -14.80 -10.05 4.61
CA VAL A 167 -14.97 -9.58 6.00
C VAL A 167 -13.92 -10.19 6.93
N GLU A 168 -13.64 -11.49 6.81
CA GLU A 168 -12.60 -12.15 7.61
C GLU A 168 -11.19 -11.66 7.25
N SER A 169 -10.95 -11.26 6.00
CA SER A 169 -9.68 -10.64 5.61
C SER A 169 -9.48 -9.28 6.29
N TYR A 170 -10.52 -8.43 6.32
CA TYR A 170 -10.50 -7.17 7.09
C TYR A 170 -10.23 -7.40 8.58
N LYS A 171 -10.89 -8.39 9.20
CA LYS A 171 -10.69 -8.72 10.62
C LYS A 171 -9.28 -9.21 10.93
N LYS A 172 -8.72 -10.09 10.09
CA LYS A 172 -7.35 -10.56 10.26
C LYS A 172 -6.38 -9.40 10.12
N PHE A 173 -6.55 -8.58 9.09
CA PHE A 173 -5.67 -7.46 8.83
C PHE A 173 -5.70 -6.42 9.96
N SER A 174 -6.87 -6.12 10.52
CA SER A 174 -6.99 -5.18 11.65
C SER A 174 -6.31 -5.67 12.93
N GLN A 175 -6.11 -6.98 13.10
CA GLN A 175 -5.33 -7.56 14.20
C GLN A 175 -3.81 -7.42 13.99
N TYR A 176 -3.36 -7.27 12.73
CA TYR A 176 -1.94 -7.12 12.39
C TYR A 176 -1.49 -5.67 12.30
N ILE A 177 -2.41 -4.73 12.05
CA ILE A 177 -2.08 -3.31 12.09
C ILE A 177 -1.86 -2.89 13.54
N GLU A 178 -0.60 -2.66 13.88
CA GLU A 178 -0.26 -1.97 15.10
C GLU A 178 -0.57 -0.48 14.90
N LEU A 179 -1.48 0.04 15.72
CA LEU A 179 -1.96 1.42 15.69
C LEU A 179 -1.10 2.36 16.55
N ASP A 180 -0.10 1.80 17.24
CA ASP A 180 0.85 2.55 18.03
C ASP A 180 1.93 3.20 17.16
N LYS A 181 2.61 4.20 17.73
CA LYS A 181 3.62 5.00 17.04
C LYS A 181 4.71 4.09 16.45
N SER A 182 4.72 3.97 15.12
CA SER A 182 5.78 3.24 14.41
C SER A 182 7.01 4.13 14.27
N ASP A 183 8.18 3.58 14.58
CA ASP A 183 9.48 4.16 14.26
C ASP A 183 10.27 3.17 13.39
N CYS A 184 11.49 3.54 13.00
CA CYS A 184 12.32 2.71 12.13
C CYS A 184 12.62 1.34 12.77
N HIS A 185 12.81 1.28 14.09
CA HIS A 185 13.14 0.05 14.79
C HIS A 185 11.92 -0.87 14.92
N THR A 186 10.75 -0.34 15.31
CA THR A 186 9.53 -1.14 15.38
C THR A 186 9.08 -1.63 14.00
N MET A 187 9.27 -0.83 12.96
CA MET A 187 9.03 -1.25 11.57
C MET A 187 10.01 -2.34 11.10
N ALA A 188 11.31 -2.21 11.43
CA ALA A 188 12.31 -3.25 11.16
C ALA A 188 11.99 -4.56 11.88
N ALA A 189 11.59 -4.51 13.15
CA ALA A 189 11.21 -5.68 13.94
C ALA A 189 10.00 -6.41 13.33
N LYS A 190 8.98 -5.66 12.86
CA LYS A 190 7.84 -6.24 12.13
C LYS A 190 8.26 -6.88 10.82
N TYR A 191 9.13 -6.21 10.08
CA TYR A 191 9.64 -6.74 8.84
C TYR A 191 10.42 -8.05 9.06
N ASN A 192 11.17 -8.16 10.17
CA ASN A 192 11.80 -9.42 10.59
C ASN A 192 10.75 -10.53 10.82
N LEU A 193 9.68 -10.26 11.56
CA LEU A 193 8.60 -11.24 11.76
C LEU A 193 7.97 -11.68 10.42
N GLN A 194 7.78 -10.74 9.48
CA GLN A 194 7.28 -11.05 8.15
C GLN A 194 8.26 -11.94 7.36
N MET A 195 9.55 -11.61 7.39
CA MET A 195 10.60 -12.38 6.71
C MET A 195 10.76 -13.79 7.30
N GLN A 196 10.63 -13.93 8.62
CA GLN A 196 10.63 -15.22 9.29
C GLN A 196 9.41 -16.06 8.89
N SER A 197 8.22 -15.45 8.95
CA SER A 197 6.96 -16.14 8.62
C SER A 197 6.87 -16.57 7.15
N LYS A 198 7.23 -15.68 6.21
CA LYS A 198 7.08 -15.94 4.77
C LYS A 198 8.26 -16.69 4.15
N HIS A 199 9.46 -16.53 4.69
CA HIS A 199 10.69 -17.00 4.03
C HIS A 199 11.63 -17.78 4.95
N SER A 200 11.32 -17.91 6.24
CA SER A 200 12.21 -18.53 7.23
C SER A 200 13.59 -17.86 7.31
N ILE A 201 13.64 -16.54 7.07
CA ILE A 201 14.85 -15.73 7.13
C ILE A 201 14.74 -14.79 8.34
N SER A 202 15.80 -14.73 9.15
CA SER A 202 15.96 -13.70 10.18
C SER A 202 16.87 -12.60 9.65
N ILE A 203 16.48 -11.34 9.86
CA ILE A 203 17.24 -10.16 9.44
C ILE A 203 17.98 -9.53 10.63
N ASP A 204 18.96 -8.69 10.35
CA ASP A 204 19.57 -7.78 11.31
C ASP A 204 18.65 -6.57 11.51
N VAL A 205 17.93 -6.53 12.64
CA VAL A 205 16.92 -5.51 12.92
C VAL A 205 17.54 -4.12 13.06
N GLU A 206 18.71 -4.01 13.67
CA GLU A 206 19.37 -2.71 13.89
C GLU A 206 19.85 -2.12 12.55
N LYS A 207 20.57 -2.91 11.75
CA LYS A 207 20.95 -2.47 10.39
C LYS A 207 19.74 -2.13 9.54
N THR A 208 18.68 -2.93 9.65
CA THR A 208 17.43 -2.69 8.92
C THR A 208 16.81 -1.35 9.32
N ALA A 209 16.76 -1.03 10.62
CA ALA A 209 16.23 0.24 11.12
C ALA A 209 17.06 1.43 10.61
N GLU A 210 18.38 1.33 10.60
CA GLU A 210 19.28 2.35 10.05
C GLU A 210 19.04 2.57 8.54
N ILE A 211 18.84 1.50 7.78
CA ILE A 211 18.54 1.61 6.34
C ILE A 211 17.18 2.29 6.14
N ILE A 212 16.15 1.94 6.93
CA ILE A 212 14.84 2.60 6.86
C ILE A 212 15.00 4.10 7.13
N ASP A 213 15.73 4.50 8.18
CA ASP A 213 15.97 5.92 8.48
C ASP A 213 16.69 6.65 7.34
N ARG A 214 17.69 6.00 6.74
CA ARG A 214 18.34 6.52 5.53
C ARG A 214 17.36 6.69 4.38
N CYS A 215 16.44 5.76 4.17
CA CYS A 215 15.41 5.85 3.13
C CYS A 215 14.53 7.09 3.31
N ARG A 216 14.15 7.41 4.56
CA ARG A 216 13.40 8.62 4.89
C ARG A 216 14.10 9.89 4.41
N SER A 217 15.43 9.91 4.48
CA SER A 217 16.25 11.03 4.00
C SER A 217 16.39 11.04 2.47
N LEU A 218 16.55 9.87 1.84
CA LEU A 218 16.74 9.72 0.37
C LEU A 218 15.56 10.22 -0.47
N ILE A 219 14.34 10.13 0.07
CA ILE A 219 13.11 10.54 -0.61
C ILE A 219 12.76 12.01 -0.34
N LYS A 220 13.34 12.63 0.70
CA LYS A 220 12.88 13.95 1.20
C LYS A 220 12.92 15.06 0.14
N SER A 221 13.89 15.02 -0.76
CA SER A 221 14.10 16.08 -1.76
C SER A 221 13.11 16.04 -2.93
N ASP A 222 12.57 14.87 -3.28
CA ASP A 222 11.76 14.69 -4.49
C ASP A 222 10.44 13.95 -4.29
N PHE A 223 10.13 13.50 -3.07
CA PHE A 223 8.87 12.82 -2.77
C PHE A 223 7.64 13.67 -3.09
N GLN A 224 7.67 14.97 -2.81
CA GLN A 224 6.55 15.87 -3.14
C GLN A 224 6.31 15.96 -4.66
N GLU A 225 7.37 15.98 -5.45
CA GLU A 225 7.27 15.98 -6.90
C GLU A 225 6.70 14.65 -7.41
N PHE A 226 7.18 13.53 -6.86
CA PHE A 226 6.65 12.20 -7.15
C PHE A 226 5.15 12.12 -6.88
N ILE A 227 4.70 12.54 -5.70
CA ILE A 227 3.29 12.49 -5.34
C ILE A 227 2.46 13.43 -6.21
N GLN A 228 2.92 14.65 -6.47
CA GLN A 228 2.21 15.57 -7.36
C GLN A 228 2.03 14.98 -8.77
N TYR A 229 3.09 14.37 -9.32
CA TYR A 229 3.03 13.68 -10.60
C TYR A 229 1.98 12.55 -10.58
N CYS A 230 2.02 11.68 -9.56
CA CYS A 230 1.07 10.58 -9.43
C CYS A 230 -0.36 11.10 -9.29
N SER A 231 -0.61 12.06 -8.40
CA SER A 231 -1.95 12.59 -8.14
C SER A 231 -2.58 13.22 -9.39
N ILE A 232 -1.80 13.95 -10.21
CA ILE A 232 -2.30 14.51 -11.47
C ILE A 232 -2.70 13.40 -12.43
N ASN A 233 -1.86 12.39 -12.61
CA ASN A 233 -2.13 11.31 -13.57
C ASN A 233 -3.31 10.43 -13.13
N VAL A 234 -3.36 10.04 -11.85
CA VAL A 234 -4.45 9.23 -11.29
C VAL A 234 -5.77 10.00 -11.34
N LYS A 235 -5.78 11.29 -11.00
CA LYS A 235 -6.97 12.13 -11.12
C LYS A 235 -7.47 12.22 -12.56
N ASN A 236 -6.58 12.49 -13.51
CA ASN A 236 -6.93 12.52 -14.94
C ASN A 236 -7.44 11.16 -15.45
N MET A 237 -6.94 10.04 -14.90
CA MET A 237 -7.43 8.71 -15.23
C MET A 237 -8.86 8.52 -14.72
N LEU A 238 -9.11 8.82 -13.45
CA LEU A 238 -10.44 8.70 -12.84
C LEU A 238 -11.49 9.60 -13.53
N ASP A 239 -11.09 10.81 -13.93
CA ASP A 239 -11.99 11.78 -14.60
C ASP A 239 -12.37 11.34 -16.03
N LYS A 240 -11.55 10.50 -16.68
CA LYS A 240 -11.80 9.97 -18.04
C LYS A 240 -12.56 8.65 -18.06
N SER A 241 -12.69 7.98 -16.91
CA SER A 241 -13.42 6.72 -16.76
C SER A 241 -14.93 6.94 -16.53
N HIS A 242 -15.42 8.17 -16.75
CA HIS A 242 -16.81 8.60 -16.72
C HIS A 242 -17.17 9.29 -18.04
#